data_AF-A0A6I3A1N1-F1
#
_entry.id   AF-A0A6I3A1N1-F1
#
_cell.length_a   1.000
_cell.length_b   1.000
_cell.length_c   1.000
_cell.angle_alpha   90.00
_cell.angle_beta   90.00
_cell.angle_gamma   90.00
#
_symmetry.space_group_name_H-M   'P 1'
#
loop_
_entity.id
_entity.type
_entity.pdbx_description
1 polymer ?
#
loop_
_entity_poly.entity_id
_entity_poly.type
_entity_poly.pdbx_seq_one_letter_code
_entity_poly.pdbx_strand_id
1 'polypeptide(L)'
;MSSSLNSVRSKAVKGRGLTVPGVVILQSLLIFSFEVLEYTVTKVGFVTGLAILLSSLGGLYLGRPGTSYASAVNPPIAFLFSTLIIMATIGGTGFAPSKVGLELITNLSAVAPWLITGAVIAWASHFALLRKYSRK
;
A
#
# COMPACT_ATOMS: atom_id res chain seq x y z
N MET A 1 7.63 25.95 24.56
CA MET A 1 7.98 24.89 23.58
C MET A 1 7.14 23.61 23.67
N SER A 2 6.02 23.58 24.44
CA SER A 2 5.11 22.41 24.50
C SER A 2 3.94 22.48 23.48
N SER A 3 3.63 23.68 22.98
CA SER A 3 2.52 23.92 22.04
C SER A 3 2.77 23.44 20.61
N SER A 4 4.03 23.43 20.14
CA SER A 4 4.38 22.94 18.79
C SER A 4 4.32 21.42 18.68
N LEU A 5 4.63 20.69 19.75
CA LEU A 5 4.59 19.21 19.77
C LEU A 5 3.17 18.66 19.82
N ASN A 6 2.22 19.40 20.40
CA ASN A 6 0.80 19.01 20.40
C ASN A 6 0.11 19.22 19.05
N SER A 7 0.58 20.19 18.24
CA SER A 7 0.14 20.39 16.85
C SER A 7 0.45 19.18 15.97
N VAL A 8 1.65 18.59 16.13
CA VAL A 8 2.08 17.38 15.43
C VAL A 8 1.29 16.13 15.87
N ARG A 9 0.70 16.16 17.08
CA ARG A 9 -0.05 15.03 17.67
C ARG A 9 -1.55 15.07 17.41
N SER A 10 -2.07 16.08 16.72
CA SER A 10 -3.42 15.97 16.17
C SER A 10 -3.38 14.88 15.12
N LYS A 11 -4.17 13.81 15.26
CA LYS A 11 -4.48 12.95 14.10
C LYS A 11 -4.82 13.90 12.96
N ALA A 12 -4.13 13.77 11.82
CA ALA A 12 -4.31 14.69 10.69
C ALA A 12 -5.78 14.76 10.25
N VAL A 13 -6.55 13.69 10.51
CA VAL A 13 -7.99 13.65 10.35
C VAL A 13 -8.69 14.06 11.66
N LYS A 14 -9.17 15.31 11.72
CA LYS A 14 -10.23 15.71 12.66
C LYS A 14 -11.55 15.08 12.20
N GLY A 15 -11.81 13.82 12.59
CA GLY A 15 -13.04 13.12 12.20
C GLY A 15 -12.99 11.60 12.41
N ARG A 16 -14.07 10.90 11.99
CA ARG A 16 -14.07 9.43 11.90
C ARG A 16 -13.02 9.05 10.84
N GLY A 17 -11.96 8.36 11.24
CA GLY A 17 -10.89 7.91 10.34
C GLY A 17 -11.41 7.06 9.17
N LEU A 18 -10.53 6.74 8.23
CA LEU A 18 -10.89 6.05 6.99
C LEU A 18 -11.60 4.72 7.25
N THR A 19 -12.61 4.44 6.43
CA THR A 19 -13.29 3.14 6.34
C THR A 19 -12.42 2.13 5.59
N VAL A 20 -12.78 0.84 5.62
CA VAL A 20 -12.07 -0.19 4.84
C VAL A 20 -11.99 0.18 3.35
N PRO A 21 -13.10 0.55 2.66
CA PRO A 21 -13.00 0.98 1.27
C PRO A 21 -12.11 2.21 1.07
N GLY A 22 -12.15 3.16 2.01
CA GLY A 22 -11.29 4.34 1.95
C GLY A 22 -9.80 4.00 2.03
N VAL A 23 -9.40 3.08 2.90
CA VAL A 23 -8.01 2.59 3.00
C VAL A 23 -7.61 1.88 1.71
N VAL A 24 -8.50 1.05 1.16
CA VAL A 24 -8.26 0.32 -0.09
C VAL A 24 -8.02 1.28 -1.25
N ILE A 25 -8.89 2.27 -1.42
CA ILE A 25 -8.78 3.27 -2.50
C ILE A 25 -7.49 4.09 -2.33
N LEU A 26 -7.18 4.54 -1.12
CA LEU A 26 -5.95 5.29 -0.85
C LEU A 26 -4.71 4.50 -1.28
N GLN A 27 -4.66 3.22 -0.94
CA GLN A 27 -3.54 2.35 -1.26
C GLN A 27 -3.45 2.04 -2.75
N SER A 28 -4.57 1.69 -3.37
CA SER A 28 -4.60 1.41 -4.80
C SER A 28 -4.21 2.62 -5.63
N LEU A 29 -4.70 3.81 -5.30
CA LEU A 29 -4.34 5.03 -6.01
C LEU A 29 -2.86 5.36 -5.84
N LEU A 30 -2.32 5.30 -4.61
CA LEU A 30 -0.93 5.66 -4.36
C LEU A 30 0.04 4.68 -5.03
N ILE A 31 -0.22 3.37 -4.93
CA ILE A 31 0.60 2.35 -5.60
C ILE A 31 0.52 2.53 -7.13
N PHE A 32 -0.68 2.66 -7.69
CA PHE A 32 -0.87 2.82 -9.12
C PHE A 32 -0.17 4.06 -9.69
N SER A 33 -0.32 5.22 -9.04
CA SER A 33 0.34 6.44 -9.50
C SER A 33 1.86 6.32 -9.54
N PHE A 34 2.48 5.77 -8.48
CA PHE A 34 3.94 5.64 -8.44
C PHE A 34 4.44 4.52 -9.35
N GLU A 35 3.70 3.43 -9.52
CA GLU A 35 4.07 2.36 -10.45
C GLU A 35 4.04 2.86 -11.90
N VAL A 36 3.01 3.61 -12.31
CA VAL A 36 2.94 4.24 -13.63
C VAL A 36 4.14 5.18 -13.86
N LEU A 37 4.44 6.02 -12.88
CA LEU A 37 5.57 6.95 -12.97
C LEU A 37 6.91 6.20 -13.06
N GLU A 38 7.13 5.19 -12.21
CA GLU A 38 8.38 4.44 -12.21
C GLU A 38 8.53 3.61 -13.48
N TYR A 39 7.44 3.01 -13.99
CA TYR A 39 7.41 2.20 -15.21
C TYR A 39 7.73 3.01 -16.48
N THR A 40 7.31 4.28 -16.54
CA THR A 40 7.58 5.15 -17.71
C THR A 40 9.02 5.64 -17.77
N VAL A 41 9.72 5.74 -16.64
CA VAL A 41 11.10 6.25 -16.56
C VAL A 41 12.12 5.13 -16.42
N THR A 42 11.79 4.08 -15.66
CA THR A 42 12.72 3.02 -15.23
C THR A 42 11.99 1.67 -15.08
N LYS A 43 12.66 0.66 -14.48
CA LYS A 43 11.99 -0.59 -14.08
C LYS A 43 11.31 -0.41 -12.73
N VAL A 44 10.13 -0.98 -12.59
CA VAL A 44 9.38 -1.03 -11.31
C VAL A 44 10.25 -1.67 -10.23
N GLY A 45 10.34 -1.00 -9.08
CA GLY A 45 11.18 -1.48 -7.99
C GLY A 45 11.16 -0.55 -6.78
N PHE A 46 12.16 0.32 -6.68
CA PHE A 46 12.46 1.05 -5.45
C PHE A 46 11.39 2.10 -5.12
N VAL A 47 11.00 2.93 -6.10
CA VAL A 47 10.04 4.01 -5.89
C VAL A 47 8.66 3.44 -5.61
N THR A 48 8.23 2.44 -6.39
CA THR A 48 6.98 1.71 -6.15
C THR A 48 7.00 0.97 -4.81
N GLY A 49 8.15 0.39 -4.44
CA GLY A 49 8.36 -0.23 -3.14
C GLY A 49 8.16 0.73 -1.96
N LEU A 50 8.70 1.95 -2.06
CA LEU A 50 8.43 3.01 -1.09
C LEU A 50 6.95 3.40 -1.06
N ALA A 51 6.30 3.50 -2.22
CA ALA A 51 4.87 3.79 -2.32
C ALA A 51 4.01 2.72 -1.61
N ILE A 52 4.38 1.45 -1.75
CA ILE A 52 3.76 0.32 -1.04
C ILE A 52 3.90 0.48 0.47
N LEU A 53 5.09 0.79 0.98
CA LEU A 53 5.29 1.01 2.42
C LEU A 53 4.51 2.22 2.94
N LEU A 54 4.60 3.35 2.25
CA LEU A 54 3.92 4.58 2.61
C LEU A 54 2.40 4.41 2.60
N SER A 55 1.86 3.68 1.63
CA SER A 55 0.42 3.42 1.56
C SER A 55 -0.05 2.44 2.64
N SER A 56 0.76 1.43 2.97
CA SER A 56 0.50 0.49 4.07
C SER A 56 0.47 1.22 5.42
N LEU A 57 1.49 2.05 5.69
CA LEU A 57 1.59 2.85 6.92
C LEU A 57 0.51 3.95 6.96
N GLY A 58 0.24 4.60 5.82
CA GLY A 58 -0.81 5.60 5.68
C GLY A 58 -2.20 5.02 5.97
N GLY A 59 -2.47 3.80 5.50
CA GLY A 59 -3.71 3.07 5.81
C GLY A 59 -3.88 2.78 7.30
N LEU A 60 -2.80 2.37 7.98
CA LEU A 60 -2.81 2.14 9.43
C LEU A 60 -3.00 3.44 10.22
N TYR A 61 -2.38 4.53 9.79
CA TYR A 61 -2.40 5.81 10.49
C TYR A 61 -3.75 6.52 10.35
N LEU A 62 -4.28 6.55 9.12
CA LEU A 62 -5.51 7.27 8.76
C LEU A 62 -6.77 6.42 9.00
N GLY A 63 -6.64 5.09 9.03
CA GLY A 63 -7.72 4.15 9.26
C GLY A 63 -8.35 4.25 10.65
N ARG A 64 -9.66 3.99 10.73
CA ARG A 64 -10.36 3.82 12.02
C ARG A 64 -10.13 2.41 12.58
N PRO A 65 -10.40 2.15 13.87
CA PRO A 65 -10.32 0.81 14.44
C PRO A 65 -11.09 -0.22 13.62
N GLY A 66 -10.50 -1.41 13.42
CA GLY A 66 -11.06 -2.47 12.57
C GLY A 66 -10.69 -2.39 11.09
N THR A 67 -9.93 -1.37 10.65
CA THR A 67 -9.48 -1.25 9.23
C THR A 67 -8.04 -1.68 8.99
N SER A 68 -7.29 -1.97 10.06
CA SER A 68 -5.85 -2.28 9.97
C SER A 68 -5.54 -3.57 9.19
N TYR A 69 -6.47 -4.53 9.13
CA TYR A 69 -6.29 -5.74 8.31
C TYR A 69 -6.17 -5.39 6.82
N ALA A 70 -6.94 -4.41 6.34
CA ALA A 70 -6.92 -3.97 4.96
C ALA A 70 -5.53 -3.46 4.56
N SER A 71 -4.81 -2.85 5.50
CA SER A 71 -3.46 -2.35 5.25
C SER A 71 -2.40 -3.44 5.09
N ALA A 72 -2.68 -4.68 5.51
CA ALA A 72 -1.78 -5.81 5.29
C ALA A 72 -2.07 -6.54 3.97
N VAL A 73 -3.35 -6.69 3.62
CA VAL A 73 -3.80 -7.54 2.50
C VAL A 73 -3.97 -6.79 1.20
N ASN A 74 -4.32 -5.50 1.25
CA ASN A 74 -4.63 -4.75 0.06
C ASN A 74 -3.39 -4.33 -0.75
N PRO A 75 -2.22 -3.96 -0.18
CA PRO A 75 -1.06 -3.57 -0.99
C PRO A 75 -0.63 -4.61 -2.04
N PRO A 76 -0.55 -5.93 -1.73
CA PRO A 76 -0.29 -6.96 -2.75
C PRO A 76 -1.36 -7.01 -3.85
N ILE A 77 -2.63 -6.89 -3.48
CA ILE A 77 -3.77 -6.94 -4.42
C ILE A 77 -3.78 -5.71 -5.32
N ALA A 78 -3.58 -4.53 -4.74
CA ALA A 78 -3.47 -3.26 -5.43
C ALA A 78 -2.33 -3.27 -6.45
N PHE A 79 -1.15 -3.76 -6.06
CA PHE A 79 -0.01 -3.91 -6.96
C PHE A 79 -0.34 -4.85 -8.13
N LEU A 80 -0.89 -6.03 -7.86
CA LEU A 80 -1.28 -6.98 -8.90
C LEU A 80 -2.20 -6.35 -9.95
N PHE A 81 -3.29 -5.69 -9.51
CA PHE A 81 -4.22 -5.04 -10.44
C PHE A 81 -3.57 -3.87 -11.18
N SER A 82 -2.76 -3.08 -10.48
CA SER A 82 -2.01 -1.96 -11.08
C SER A 82 -1.09 -2.44 -12.20
N THR A 83 -0.26 -3.45 -11.93
CA THR A 83 0.62 -4.07 -12.93
C THR A 83 -0.15 -4.58 -14.15
N LEU A 84 -1.28 -5.28 -13.94
CA LEU A 84 -2.11 -5.77 -15.05
C LEU A 84 -2.71 -4.63 -15.88
N ILE A 85 -3.16 -3.56 -15.25
CA ILE A 85 -3.68 -2.37 -15.95
C ILE A 85 -2.57 -1.71 -16.77
N ILE A 86 -1.36 -1.56 -16.19
CA ILE A 86 -0.20 -0.95 -16.86
C ILE A 86 0.19 -1.78 -18.09
N MET A 87 0.25 -3.12 -17.97
CA MET A 87 0.51 -4.01 -19.10
C MET A 87 -0.53 -3.85 -20.22
N ALA A 88 -1.80 -3.73 -19.85
CA ALA A 88 -2.91 -3.60 -20.79
C ALA A 88 -2.90 -2.28 -21.56
N THR A 89 -2.29 -1.23 -21.00
CA THR A 89 -2.44 0.14 -21.48
C THR A 89 -1.11 0.75 -21.93
N ILE A 90 -0.15 0.88 -21.01
CA ILE A 90 1.10 1.62 -21.19
C ILE A 90 2.22 0.70 -21.69
N GLY A 91 2.24 -0.56 -21.24
CA GLY A 91 3.33 -1.50 -21.51
C GLY A 91 3.37 -2.03 -22.95
N GLY A 92 2.25 -2.02 -23.68
CA GLY A 92 2.19 -2.38 -25.10
C GLY A 92 2.63 -3.81 -25.46
N THR A 93 2.91 -4.67 -24.47
CA THR A 93 3.51 -6.00 -24.68
C THR A 93 2.52 -7.07 -25.15
N GLY A 94 1.22 -6.73 -25.18
CA GLY A 94 0.13 -7.61 -25.56
C GLY A 94 -0.16 -8.67 -24.50
N PHE A 95 -1.40 -9.16 -24.47
CA PHE A 95 -1.86 -10.16 -23.48
C PHE A 95 -1.44 -11.60 -23.83
N ALA A 96 -0.20 -11.81 -24.28
CA ALA A 96 0.33 -13.16 -24.40
C ALA A 96 0.58 -13.72 -22.98
N PRO A 97 -0.05 -14.85 -22.58
CA PRO A 97 0.04 -15.35 -21.20
C PRO A 97 1.48 -15.54 -20.70
N SER A 98 2.40 -15.94 -21.57
CA SER A 98 3.83 -16.11 -21.25
C SER A 98 4.55 -14.80 -20.92
N LYS A 99 4.22 -13.70 -21.60
CA LYS A 99 4.81 -12.38 -21.34
C LYS A 99 4.25 -11.75 -20.07
N VAL A 100 2.93 -11.86 -19.89
CA VAL A 100 2.23 -11.38 -18.68
C VAL A 100 2.82 -12.07 -17.44
N GLY A 101 2.97 -13.39 -17.48
CA GLY A 101 3.55 -14.14 -16.36
C GLY A 101 4.99 -13.72 -16.05
N LEU A 102 5.84 -13.57 -17.07
CA LEU A 102 7.24 -13.21 -16.87
C LEU A 102 7.41 -11.80 -16.30
N GLU A 103 6.70 -10.82 -16.86
CA GLU A 103 6.76 -9.44 -16.36
C GLU A 103 6.16 -9.32 -14.97
N LEU A 104 5.06 -10.02 -14.68
CA LEU A 104 4.46 -10.02 -13.36
C LEU A 104 5.43 -10.58 -12.31
N ILE A 105 6.08 -11.71 -12.59
CA ILE A 105 7.09 -12.30 -11.69
C ILE A 105 8.28 -11.36 -11.52
N THR A 106 8.73 -10.71 -12.59
CA THR A 106 9.86 -9.78 -12.55
C THR A 106 9.55 -8.58 -11.66
N ASN A 107 8.38 -7.95 -11.87
CA ASN A 107 7.96 -6.79 -11.09
C ASN A 107 7.65 -7.17 -9.63
N LEU A 108 6.98 -8.31 -9.39
CA LEU A 108 6.75 -8.84 -8.05
C LEU A 108 8.05 -9.11 -7.31
N SER A 109 9.04 -9.70 -7.98
CA SER A 109 10.34 -10.00 -7.37
C SER A 109 11.05 -8.72 -6.95
N ALA A 110 10.95 -7.65 -7.74
CA ALA A 110 11.54 -6.35 -7.43
C ALA A 110 10.87 -5.69 -6.21
N VAL A 111 9.55 -5.80 -6.06
CA VAL A 111 8.81 -5.19 -4.95
C VAL A 111 8.63 -6.09 -3.72
N ALA A 112 8.94 -7.38 -3.82
CA ALA A 112 8.69 -8.38 -2.78
C ALA A 112 9.24 -8.00 -1.39
N PRO A 113 10.48 -7.49 -1.24
CA PRO A 113 11.00 -7.10 0.08
C PRO A 113 10.13 -6.01 0.74
N TRP A 114 9.58 -5.10 -0.05
CA TRP A 114 8.73 -4.00 0.40
C TRP A 114 7.35 -4.50 0.81
N LEU A 115 6.75 -5.39 0.02
CA LEU A 115 5.48 -6.03 0.34
C LEU A 115 5.57 -6.85 1.64
N ILE A 116 6.62 -7.66 1.78
CA ILE A 116 6.86 -8.46 2.99
C ILE A 116 7.02 -7.54 4.21
N THR A 117 7.85 -6.50 4.09
CA THR A 117 8.08 -5.55 5.19
C THR A 117 6.80 -4.83 5.58
N GLY A 118 6.03 -4.32 4.61
CA GLY A 118 4.75 -3.66 4.85
C GLY A 118 3.73 -4.58 5.52
N ALA A 119 3.63 -5.83 5.05
CA ALA A 119 2.73 -6.83 5.61
C ALA A 119 3.10 -7.18 7.06
N VAL A 120 4.38 -7.40 7.36
CA VAL A 120 4.85 -7.68 8.73
C VAL A 120 4.46 -6.54 9.67
N ILE A 121 4.73 -5.29 9.28
CA ILE A 121 4.41 -4.12 10.10
C ILE A 121 2.89 -3.97 10.29
N ALA A 122 2.11 -4.16 9.23
CA ALA A 122 0.66 -4.04 9.28
C ALA A 122 0.01 -5.12 10.16
N TRP A 123 0.44 -6.38 10.04
CA TRP A 123 -0.03 -7.47 10.89
C TRP A 123 0.39 -7.27 12.35
N ALA A 124 1.64 -6.89 12.62
CA ALA A 124 2.11 -6.60 13.98
C ALA A 124 1.27 -5.48 14.63
N SER A 125 0.97 -4.43 13.87
CA SER A 125 0.10 -3.33 14.31
C SER A 125 -1.34 -3.79 14.55
N HIS A 126 -1.88 -4.63 13.68
CA HIS A 126 -3.22 -5.20 13.82
C HIS A 126 -3.36 -6.02 15.11
N PHE A 127 -2.42 -6.93 15.39
CA PHE A 127 -2.42 -7.72 16.62
C PHE A 127 -2.22 -6.88 17.88
N ALA A 128 -1.36 -5.86 17.82
CA ALA A 128 -1.18 -4.92 18.92
C ALA A 128 -2.49 -4.16 19.24
N LEU A 129 -3.23 -3.76 18.22
CA LEU A 129 -4.54 -3.12 18.38
C LEU A 129 -5.58 -4.09 18.96
N LEU A 130 -5.66 -5.33 18.45
CA LEU A 130 -6.58 -6.35 18.98
C LEU A 130 -6.35 -6.60 20.49
N ARG A 131 -5.09 -6.74 20.91
CA ARG A 131 -4.75 -6.89 22.34
C ARG A 131 -5.20 -5.71 23.19
N LYS A 132 -5.17 -4.50 22.65
CA LYS A 132 -5.61 -3.28 23.37
C LYS A 132 -7.13 -3.24 23.57
N TYR A 133 -7.90 -3.72 22.60
CA TYR A 133 -9.36 -3.79 22.70
C TYR A 133 -9.84 -4.96 23.57
N SER A 134 -9.14 -6.09 23.56
CA SER A 134 -9.46 -7.24 24.43
C SER A 134 -9.20 -6.99 25.93
N ARG A 135 -8.41 -5.96 26.28
CA ARG A 135 -8.09 -5.58 27.67
C ARG A 135 -9.01 -4.50 28.25
N LYS A 136 -9.99 -4.03 27.47
CA LYS A 136 -11.03 -3.11 27.92
C LYS A 136 -12.34 -3.85 28.05
#